data_AF-A0A4S1WS10-F1
#
_entry.id   AF-A0A4S1WS10-F1
#
_cell.length_a   1.000
_cell.length_b   1.000
_cell.length_c   1.000
_cell.angle_alpha   90.00
_cell.angle_beta   90.00
_cell.angle_gamma   90.00
#
_symmetry.space_group_name_H-M   'P 1'
#
loop_
_entity.id
_entity.type
_entity.pdbx_description
1 polymer ?
#
loop_
_entity_poly.entity_id
_entity_poly.type
_entity_poly.pdbx_seq_one_letter_code
_entity_poly.pdbx_strand_id
1 'polypeptide(L)' 'MEWQVSILIERLIAAHRLLNREIRRELARRAPDSSRLTRLKKERLAIKDRLFRHFPDAAEMRRIARGAIARARHA' A
#
# COMPACT_ATOMS: atom_id res chain seq x y z
N MET A 1 -19.64 -6.95 -14.12
CA MET A 1 -18.55 -7.74 -13.49
C MET A 1 -17.36 -6.84 -13.11
N GLU A 2 -17.59 -5.58 -12.69
CA GLU A 2 -16.52 -4.60 -12.38
C GLU A 2 -16.29 -4.39 -10.87
N TRP A 3 -17.27 -4.75 -10.04
CA TRP A 3 -17.22 -4.53 -8.58
C TRP A 3 -16.10 -5.29 -7.87
N GLN A 4 -15.71 -6.46 -8.37
CA GLN A 4 -14.73 -7.35 -7.75
C GLN A 4 -13.29 -6.78 -7.86
N VAL A 5 -13.01 -6.08 -8.96
CA VAL A 5 -11.72 -5.42 -9.20
C VAL A 5 -11.55 -4.25 -8.23
N SER A 6 -12.60 -3.45 -8.01
CA SER A 6 -12.58 -2.32 -7.07
C SER A 6 -12.27 -2.76 -5.63
N ILE A 7 -12.93 -3.82 -5.13
CA ILE A 7 -12.72 -4.33 -3.76
C ILE A 7 -11.29 -4.86 -3.57
N LEU A 8 -10.75 -5.58 -4.56
CA LEU A 8 -9.38 -6.08 -4.51
C LEU A 8 -8.36 -4.94 -4.45
N ILE A 9 -8.56 -3.90 -5.26
CA ILE A 9 -7.69 -2.73 -5.31
C ILE A 9 -7.73 -1.97 -3.98
N GLU A 10 -8.91 -1.75 -3.41
CA GLU A 10 -9.06 -1.09 -2.11
C GLU A 10 -8.34 -1.86 -1.00
N ARG A 11 -8.46 -3.20 -0.99
CA ARG A 11 -7.73 -4.06 -0.05
C ARG A 11 -6.22 -3.95 -0.22
N LEU A 12 -5.72 -3.94 -1.45
CA LEU A 12 -4.29 -3.77 -1.74
C LEU A 12 -3.77 -2.39 -1.29
N ILE A 13 -4.55 -1.32 -1.49
CA ILE A 13 -4.23 0.03 -1.02
C ILE A 13 -4.22 0.08 0.51
N ALA A 14 -5.21 -0.52 1.17
CA ALA A 14 -5.28 -0.59 2.63
C ALA A 14 -4.09 -1.35 3.22
N ALA A 15 -3.74 -2.50 2.65
CA ALA A 15 -2.57 -3.29 3.04
C ALA A 15 -1.27 -2.50 2.82
N HIS A 16 -1.13 -1.78 1.71
CA HIS A 16 0.02 -0.91 1.45
C HIS A 16 0.18 0.19 2.51
N ARG A 17 -0.93 0.79 2.96
CA ARG A 17 -0.93 1.79 4.04
C ARG A 17 -0.53 1.19 5.38
N LEU A 18 -1.08 0.03 5.71
CA LEU A 18 -0.73 -0.69 6.93
C LEU A 18 0.77 -0.99 6.97
N LEU A 19 1.33 -1.52 5.89
CA LEU A 19 2.77 -1.79 5.78
C LEU A 19 3.61 -0.52 5.92
N ASN A 20 3.22 0.60 5.30
CA ASN A 20 3.94 1.86 5.49
C ASN A 20 3.87 2.36 6.94
N ARG A 21 2.74 2.17 7.64
CA ARG A 21 2.61 2.51 9.06
C ARG A 21 3.52 1.62 9.92
N GLU A 22 3.56 0.33 9.65
CA GLU A 22 4.42 -0.62 10.36
C GLU A 22 5.90 -0.34 10.11
N ILE A 23 6.30 0.00 8.87
CA ILE A 23 7.67 0.44 8.56
C ILE A 23 8.03 1.70 9.34
N ARG A 24 7.14 2.71 9.37
CA ARG A 24 7.38 3.94 10.13
C ARG A 24 7.49 3.68 11.63
N ARG A 25 6.61 2.82 12.16
CA ARG A 25 6.65 2.40 13.56
C ARG A 25 7.94 1.68 13.91
N GLU A 26 8.39 0.77 13.04
CA GLU A 26 9.63 0.02 13.24
C GLU A 26 10.86 0.93 13.18
N LEU A 27 10.89 1.88 12.24
CA LEU A 27 11.95 2.90 12.16
C LEU A 27 11.96 3.86 13.35
N ALA A 28 10.80 4.11 13.97
CA ALA A 28 10.68 4.98 15.14
C ALA A 28 11.07 4.28 16.46
N ARG A 29 11.37 2.97 16.44
CA ARG A 29 11.84 2.27 17.64
C ARG A 29 13.26 2.69 18.00
N ARG A 30 13.57 2.68 19.31
CA ARG A 30 14.93 2.90 19.85
C ARG A 30 15.97 1.92 19.29
N ALA A 31 15.56 0.69 19.02
CA ALA A 31 16.37 -0.35 18.38
C ALA A 31 15.57 -0.96 17.22
N PRO A 32 15.68 -0.43 16.00
CA PRO A 32 14.94 -0.94 14.85
C PRO A 32 15.48 -2.30 14.40
N ASP A 33 14.58 -3.26 14.14
CA ASP A 33 14.97 -4.56 13.59
C ASP A 33 15.10 -4.46 12.07
N SER A 34 16.34 -4.46 11.58
CA SER A 34 16.68 -4.43 10.15
C SER A 34 16.12 -5.62 9.37
N SER A 35 15.99 -6.80 9.99
CA SER A 35 15.43 -7.99 9.34
C SER A 35 13.92 -7.84 9.16
N ARG A 36 13.23 -7.35 10.19
CA ARG A 36 11.81 -7.00 10.16
C ARG A 36 11.52 -5.89 9.16
N LEU A 37 12.35 -4.85 9.12
CA LEU A 37 12.24 -3.77 8.13
C LEU A 37 12.41 -4.27 6.70
N THR A 38 13.38 -5.15 6.46
CA THR A 38 13.60 -5.73 5.14
C THR A 38 12.42 -6.57 4.70
N ARG A 39 11.85 -7.37 5.60
CA ARG A 39 10.64 -8.15 5.35
C ARG A 39 9.44 -7.24 5.02
N LEU A 40 9.18 -6.21 5.83
CA LEU A 40 8.09 -5.26 5.59
C LEU A 40 8.26 -4.51 4.25
N LYS A 41 9.48 -4.15 3.88
CA LYS A 41 9.78 -3.53 2.58
C LYS A 41 9.53 -4.48 1.41
N LYS A 42 9.89 -5.77 1.54
CA LYS A 42 9.61 -6.81 0.53
C LYS A 42 8.11 -7.06 0.38
N GLU A 43 7.38 -7.18 1.48
CA GLU A 43 5.91 -7.31 1.45
C GLU A 43 5.26 -6.10 0.77
N ARG A 44 5.76 -4.88 1.05
CA ARG A 44 5.27 -3.66 0.41
C ARG A 44 5.52 -3.65 -1.09
N LEU A 45 6.68 -4.15 -1.52
CA LEU A 45 7.04 -4.27 -2.93
C LEU A 45 6.13 -5.27 -3.64
N ALA A 46 5.89 -6.45 -3.06
CA ALA A 46 4.99 -7.46 -3.64
C ALA A 46 3.56 -6.92 -3.85
N ILE A 47 3.05 -6.10 -2.91
CA ILE A 47 1.75 -5.44 -3.08
C ILE A 47 1.78 -4.42 -4.21
N LYS A 48 2.87 -3.65 -4.32
CA LYS A 48 3.06 -2.71 -5.43
C LYS A 48 3.07 -3.45 -6.77
N ASP A 49 3.81 -4.55 -6.88
CA ASP A 49 3.88 -5.35 -8.11
C ASP A 49 2.53 -5.96 -8.48
N ARG A 50 1.76 -6.42 -7.48
CA ARG A 50 0.40 -6.90 -7.70
C ARG A 50 -0.54 -5.78 -8.16
N LEU A 51 -0.42 -4.57 -7.60
CA LEU A 51 -1.17 -3.39 -8.07
C LEU A 51 -0.81 -3.02 -9.51
N PHE A 52 0.49 -3.02 -9.86
CA PHE A 52 0.95 -2.75 -11.24
C PHE A 52 0.43 -3.78 -12.24
N ARG A 53 0.28 -5.05 -11.83
CA ARG A 53 -0.33 -6.07 -12.70
C ARG A 53 -1.82 -5.82 -12.99
N HIS A 54 -2.52 -5.14 -12.09
CA HIS A 54 -3.93 -4.76 -12.25
C HIS A 54 -4.11 -3.34 -12.84
N PHE A 55 -3.09 -2.49 -12.77
CA PHE A 55 -3.05 -1.14 -13.32
C PHE A 55 -1.84 -0.99 -14.26
N PRO A 56 -2.02 -1.17 -15.58
CA PRO A 56 -0.92 -0.97 -16.52
C PRO A 56 -0.43 0.48 -16.57
N ASP A 57 -1.24 1.45 -16.11
CA ASP A 57 -0.87 2.86 -16.08
C ASP A 57 -0.53 3.37 -14.66
N ALA A 58 0.75 3.70 -14.47
CA ALA A 58 1.28 4.30 -13.25
C ALA A 58 0.71 5.71 -12.95
N ALA A 59 0.14 6.39 -13.96
CA ALA A 59 -0.56 7.65 -13.79
C ALA A 59 -1.96 7.46 -13.19
N GLU A 60 -2.73 6.49 -13.69
CA GLU A 60 -4.02 6.07 -13.15
C GLU A 60 -3.88 5.63 -11.68
N MET A 61 -2.87 4.81 -11.38
CA MET A 61 -2.57 4.38 -10.01
C MET A 61 -2.29 5.56 -9.07
N ARG A 62 -1.53 6.57 -9.51
CA ARG A 62 -1.29 7.80 -8.74
C ARG A 62 -2.57 8.60 -8.52
N ARG A 63 -3.51 8.58 -9.47
CA ARG A 63 -4.79 9.29 -9.38
C ARG A 63 -5.72 8.62 -8.37
N ILE A 64 -5.86 7.30 -8.45
CA ILE A 64 -6.67 6.49 -7.52
C ILE A 64 -6.07 6.52 -6.10
N ALA A 65 -4.75 6.41 -5.97
CA ALA A 65 -4.08 6.51 -4.67
C ALA A 65 -4.35 7.88 -4.01
N ARG A 66 -4.28 8.98 -4.77
CA ARG A 66 -4.63 10.32 -4.28
C ARG A 66 -6.10 10.43 -3.88
N GLY A 67 -7.03 9.92 -4.69
CA GLY A 67 -8.46 9.91 -4.36
C GLY A 67 -8.79 9.07 -3.13
N ALA A 68 -8.17 7.90 -2.98
CA ALA A 68 -8.32 7.06 -1.79
C ALA A 68 -7.72 7.72 -0.54
N ILE A 69 -6.64 8.51 -0.67
CA ILE A 69 -6.02 9.25 0.46
C ILE A 69 -6.95 10.39 0.89
N ALA A 70 -7.53 11.13 -0.06
CA ALA A 70 -8.48 12.19 0.22
C ALA A 70 -9.73 11.66 0.93
N ARG A 71 -10.28 10.52 0.48
CA ARG A 71 -11.47 9.90 1.12
C ARG A 71 -11.21 9.42 2.54
N ALA A 72 -10.03 8.85 2.81
CA ALA A 72 -9.66 8.41 4.16
C ALA A 72 -9.33 9.55 5.13
N ARG A 73 -9.23 10.80 4.66
CA ARG A 73 -9.07 11.99 5.51
C ARG A 73 -10.42 12.61 5.92
N HIS A 74 -11.50 12.20 5.26
CA HIS A 74 -12.86 12.70 5.48
C HIS A 74 -13.81 11.67 6.13
N ALA A 75 -13.30 10.51 6.54
CA ALA A 75 -14.00 9.49 7.32
C ALA A 75 -13.33 9.36 8.68
#